data_AF-X5M698-F1
#
_entry.id   AF-X5M698-F1
#
_cell.length_a   1.000
_cell.length_b   1.000
_cell.length_c   1.000
_cell.angle_alpha   90.00
_cell.angle_beta   90.00
_cell.angle_gamma   90.00
#
_symmetry.space_group_name_H-M   'P 1'
#
loop_
_entity.id
_entity.type
_entity.pdbx_description
1 polymer ?
#
loop_
_entity_poly.entity_id
_entity_poly.type
_entity_poly.pdbx_seq_one_letter_code
_entity_poly.pdbx_strand_id
1 'polypeptide(L)'
;MIGAALLLTLKVTALVTGSSPLVPAVEAASSEPEDETTEAIEETVAEEDENGRPAVNLAARPGPVSRQSDDVLEALAQRRKALDARENEVAMREKLLAAAETRIDDKIVELKELKAKIDEVFKTEESKGDAKFKSLVKVYENMKPKDAAAVFEQLDMTVLLELLDRMNERKLAAILAAMDPARAQAVTVELATENEDRLSAVPMPSAPAPLGLEELEPILPGNAG
;
A
#
# COMPACT_ATOMS: atom_id res chain seq x y z
N MET A 1 -3.33 -39.86 50.63
CA MET A 1 -2.21 -40.43 49.83
C MET A 1 -2.54 -40.15 48.36
N ILE A 2 -2.40 -38.92 47.86
CA ILE A 2 -1.20 -38.28 47.28
C ILE A 2 -0.47 -39.20 46.30
N GLY A 3 -0.64 -38.97 45.00
CA GLY A 3 0.11 -39.64 43.93
C GLY A 3 -0.07 -38.96 42.57
N ALA A 4 1.07 -38.57 41.99
CA ALA A 4 1.38 -38.34 40.56
C ALA A 4 0.63 -37.20 39.82
N ALA A 5 1.25 -36.05 39.57
CA ALA A 5 2.24 -35.76 38.51
C ALA A 5 1.62 -35.59 37.11
N LEU A 6 1.60 -34.34 36.61
CA LEU A 6 2.14 -34.01 35.29
C LEU A 6 2.45 -32.51 35.20
N LEU A 7 3.72 -32.22 34.91
CA LEU A 7 4.35 -30.91 34.75
C LEU A 7 4.23 -30.43 33.30
N LEU A 8 3.92 -29.15 33.09
CA LEU A 8 4.29 -28.45 31.85
C LEU A 8 4.52 -26.96 32.11
N THR A 9 5.78 -26.60 32.36
CA THR A 9 6.26 -25.20 32.36
C THR A 9 7.17 -25.01 31.14
N LEU A 10 6.75 -24.20 30.17
CA LEU A 10 7.56 -23.83 29.01
C LEU A 10 8.29 -22.51 29.30
N LYS A 11 9.62 -22.58 29.42
CA LYS A 11 10.54 -21.43 29.42
C LYS A 11 10.84 -21.05 27.97
N VAL A 12 10.62 -19.80 27.58
CA VAL A 12 11.35 -19.17 26.46
C VAL A 12 11.70 -17.75 26.86
N THR A 13 12.96 -17.54 27.22
CA THR A 13 13.61 -16.24 27.28
C THR A 13 15.02 -16.38 26.74
N ALA A 14 15.43 -15.35 26.00
CA ALA A 14 16.76 -15.04 25.46
C ALA A 14 17.04 -15.55 24.04
N LEU A 15 17.02 -14.61 23.08
CA LEU A 15 18.24 -14.30 22.34
C LEU A 15 18.19 -12.87 21.77
N VAL A 16 18.74 -11.94 22.54
CA VAL A 16 19.35 -10.70 22.04
C VAL A 16 20.84 -11.01 21.81
N THR A 17 21.43 -10.35 20.82
CA THR A 17 22.87 -10.26 20.48
C THR A 17 23.18 -10.88 19.12
N GLY A 18 23.54 -10.00 18.18
CA GLY A 18 24.09 -10.38 16.90
C GLY A 18 25.55 -10.82 16.99
N SER A 19 25.93 -11.67 16.04
CA SER A 19 27.24 -11.72 15.41
C SER A 19 27.16 -12.78 14.32
N SER A 20 27.25 -12.38 13.05
CA SER A 20 27.54 -13.32 11.96
C SER A 20 28.98 -13.82 12.08
N PRO A 21 29.23 -15.13 12.02
CA PRO A 21 30.51 -15.62 11.53
C PRO A 21 30.43 -15.84 10.02
N LEU A 22 31.39 -15.22 9.33
CA LEU A 22 31.76 -15.53 7.95
C LEU A 22 32.42 -16.92 7.87
N VAL A 23 32.33 -17.50 6.67
CA VAL A 23 33.01 -18.67 6.07
C VAL A 23 32.57 -20.09 6.49
N PRO A 24 32.43 -20.98 5.49
CA PRO A 24 33.44 -22.03 5.36
C PRO A 24 34.08 -22.09 3.97
N ALA A 25 35.37 -22.44 3.98
CA ALA A 25 36.18 -22.75 2.82
C ALA A 25 35.74 -24.06 2.16
N VAL A 26 35.81 -24.10 0.83
CA VAL A 26 36.03 -25.34 0.07
C VAL A 26 37.21 -25.13 -0.88
N GLU A 27 38.24 -25.89 -0.58
CA GLU A 27 39.47 -26.22 -1.30
C GLU A 27 39.24 -27.67 -1.78
N ALA A 28 39.63 -28.21 -2.95
CA ALA A 28 40.48 -27.86 -4.07
C ALA A 28 40.06 -28.74 -5.26
N ALA A 29 40.44 -28.38 -6.49
CA ALA A 29 40.93 -29.34 -7.49
C ALA A 29 41.53 -28.60 -8.71
N SER A 30 42.78 -28.92 -8.99
CA SER A 30 43.66 -28.41 -10.04
C SER A 30 43.43 -29.17 -11.36
N SER A 31 43.54 -28.48 -12.52
CA SER A 31 44.04 -29.04 -13.79
C SER A 31 44.11 -27.98 -14.91
N GLU A 32 45.31 -27.45 -15.15
CA GLU A 32 45.87 -27.10 -16.48
C GLU A 32 46.91 -28.19 -16.81
N PRO A 33 47.18 -28.54 -18.09
CA PRO A 33 48.16 -27.79 -18.91
C PRO A 33 47.85 -27.80 -20.44
N GLU A 34 48.19 -26.72 -21.18
CA GLU A 34 49.37 -26.49 -22.07
C GLU A 34 49.30 -27.10 -23.48
N ASP A 35 49.55 -26.25 -24.50
CA ASP A 35 50.43 -26.43 -25.68
C ASP A 35 50.16 -25.30 -26.72
N GLU A 36 51.08 -24.73 -27.50
CA GLU A 36 52.54 -24.87 -27.64
C GLU A 36 53.05 -23.66 -28.48
N THR A 37 54.13 -23.04 -28.00
CA THR A 37 55.37 -22.59 -28.66
C THR A 37 55.45 -22.38 -30.19
N THR A 38 56.04 -21.25 -30.60
CA THR A 38 57.21 -21.26 -31.51
C THR A 38 58.04 -19.96 -31.41
N GLU A 39 59.32 -20.11 -31.07
CA GLU A 39 60.36 -19.07 -31.04
C GLU A 39 61.02 -18.80 -32.40
N ALA A 40 61.75 -17.67 -32.43
CA ALA A 40 62.97 -17.33 -33.19
C ALA A 40 62.77 -16.85 -34.66
N ILE A 41 63.51 -15.86 -35.20
CA ILE A 41 64.97 -15.63 -35.18
C ILE A 41 65.31 -14.12 -35.41
N GLU A 42 66.42 -13.65 -34.81
CA GLU A 42 67.44 -12.61 -35.19
C GLU A 42 67.37 -11.99 -36.61
N GLU A 43 67.99 -10.87 -37.01
CA GLU A 43 68.82 -9.74 -36.52
C GLU A 43 69.03 -8.86 -37.80
N THR A 44 69.53 -7.63 -37.63
CA THR A 44 70.35 -6.84 -38.59
C THR A 44 69.73 -5.95 -39.69
N VAL A 45 70.04 -4.66 -39.50
CA VAL A 45 70.68 -3.68 -40.42
C VAL A 45 69.80 -2.79 -41.32
N ALA A 46 70.20 -1.52 -41.25
CA ALA A 46 69.69 -0.31 -41.87
C ALA A 46 69.74 -0.28 -43.41
N GLU A 47 68.88 0.54 -44.02
CA GLU A 47 69.28 1.70 -44.83
C GLU A 47 68.07 2.56 -45.22
N GLU A 48 68.34 3.84 -45.42
CA GLU A 48 67.46 4.92 -45.84
C GLU A 48 66.88 4.70 -47.24
N ASP A 49 65.65 5.16 -47.52
CA ASP A 49 65.41 6.14 -48.58
C ASP A 49 63.98 6.74 -48.51
N GLU A 50 63.90 7.96 -49.01
CA GLU A 50 62.81 8.89 -49.17
C GLU A 50 61.47 8.31 -49.66
N ASN A 51 60.36 8.86 -49.14
CA ASN A 51 59.59 9.91 -49.83
C ASN A 51 58.13 9.96 -49.33
N GLY A 52 57.67 11.16 -48.95
CA GLY A 52 56.28 11.55 -49.19
C GLY A 52 55.21 11.32 -48.12
N ARG A 53 55.50 11.53 -46.82
CA ARG A 53 54.43 11.86 -45.85
C ARG A 53 54.75 13.19 -45.20
N PRO A 54 53.91 14.24 -45.35
CA PRO A 54 54.09 15.44 -44.54
C PRO A 54 53.91 15.03 -43.08
N ALA A 55 54.99 15.03 -42.31
CA ALA A 55 54.92 15.02 -40.87
C ALA A 55 54.13 16.26 -40.48
N VAL A 56 52.85 16.07 -40.14
CA VAL A 56 52.06 17.11 -39.49
C VAL A 56 52.71 17.32 -38.14
N ASN A 57 53.57 18.32 -38.10
CA ASN A 57 54.23 18.79 -36.91
C ASN A 57 53.15 19.33 -35.95
N LEU A 58 52.67 18.47 -35.05
CA LEU A 58 51.78 18.85 -33.95
C LEU A 58 52.57 19.42 -32.77
N ALA A 59 53.76 19.99 -32.99
CA ALA A 59 54.23 21.07 -32.13
C ALA A 59 53.52 22.35 -32.58
N ALA A 60 52.20 22.39 -32.34
CA ALA A 60 51.44 23.63 -32.35
C ALA A 60 52.02 24.51 -31.24
N ARG A 61 53.00 25.34 -31.59
CA ARG A 61 53.38 26.50 -30.77
C ARG A 61 52.07 27.22 -30.44
N PRO A 62 51.78 27.54 -29.17
CA PRO A 62 50.65 28.40 -28.86
C PRO A 62 50.93 29.75 -29.53
N GLY A 63 50.34 29.95 -30.71
CA GLY A 63 50.22 31.27 -31.30
C GLY A 63 49.37 32.12 -30.36
N PRO A 64 49.46 33.46 -30.43
CA PRO A 64 48.63 34.32 -29.61
C PRO A 64 47.16 33.97 -29.85
N VAL A 65 46.56 33.30 -28.88
CA VAL A 65 45.13 33.01 -28.83
C VAL A 65 44.44 34.37 -28.92
N SER A 66 43.52 34.52 -29.86
CA SER A 66 42.79 35.79 -30.03
C SER A 66 41.99 36.02 -28.75
N ARG A 67 41.91 37.26 -28.27
CA ARG A 67 41.11 37.61 -27.07
C ARG A 67 39.66 37.10 -27.17
N GLN A 68 39.13 37.05 -28.39
CA GLN A 68 37.80 36.50 -28.70
C GLN A 68 37.65 35.01 -28.36
N SER A 69 38.71 34.20 -28.50
CA SER A 69 38.66 32.78 -28.13
C SER A 69 38.70 32.58 -26.61
N ASP A 70 39.43 33.41 -25.88
CA ASP A 70 39.47 33.33 -24.41
C ASP A 70 38.12 33.72 -23.80
N ASP A 71 37.46 34.76 -24.34
CA ASP A 71 36.11 35.19 -23.92
C ASP A 71 35.07 34.07 -24.11
N VAL A 72 35.14 33.32 -25.22
CA VAL A 72 34.23 32.19 -25.49
C VAL A 72 34.47 31.03 -24.52
N LEU A 73 35.72 30.72 -24.21
CA LEU A 73 36.05 29.66 -23.25
C LEU A 73 35.58 30.00 -21.85
N GLU A 74 35.72 31.26 -21.43
CA GLU A 74 35.19 31.72 -20.15
C GLU A 74 33.65 31.61 -20.11
N ALA A 75 32.96 32.07 -21.15
CA ALA A 75 31.50 31.97 -21.24
C ALA A 75 31.00 30.52 -21.18
N LEU A 76 31.70 29.59 -21.84
CA LEU A 76 31.39 28.16 -21.78
C LEU A 76 31.64 27.58 -20.38
N ALA A 77 32.74 27.97 -19.72
CA ALA A 77 33.04 27.53 -18.36
C ALA A 77 32.00 28.04 -17.35
N GLN A 78 31.55 29.30 -17.48
CA GLN A 78 30.48 29.88 -16.66
C GLN A 78 29.15 29.15 -16.91
N ARG A 79 28.81 28.88 -18.18
CA ARG A 79 27.60 28.11 -18.53
C ARG A 79 27.63 26.71 -17.96
N ARG A 80 28.78 26.02 -18.01
CA ARG A 80 28.94 24.69 -17.43
C ARG A 80 28.67 24.71 -15.92
N LYS A 81 29.28 25.64 -15.18
CA LYS A 81 29.04 25.80 -13.74
C LYS A 81 27.55 26.05 -13.42
N ALA A 82 26.87 26.86 -14.23
CA ALA A 82 25.44 27.12 -14.06
C ALA A 82 24.58 25.87 -14.32
N LEU A 83 24.94 25.05 -15.32
CA LEU A 83 24.27 23.78 -15.59
C LEU A 83 24.53 22.76 -14.47
N ASP A 84 25.78 22.62 -14.02
CA ASP A 84 26.15 21.72 -12.92
C ASP A 84 25.39 22.10 -11.63
N ALA A 85 25.24 23.40 -11.34
CA ALA A 85 24.46 23.87 -10.21
C ALA A 85 22.97 23.48 -10.32
N ARG A 86 22.38 23.65 -11.51
CA ARG A 86 20.98 23.28 -11.77
C ARG A 86 20.77 21.77 -11.72
N GLU A 87 21.70 20.99 -12.25
CA GLU A 87 21.65 19.52 -12.20
C GLU A 87 21.67 19.03 -10.74
N ASN A 88 22.55 19.59 -9.91
CA ASN A 88 22.59 19.26 -8.49
C ASN A 88 21.30 19.65 -7.75
N GLU A 89 20.72 20.80 -8.07
CA GLU A 89 19.44 21.23 -7.50
C GLU A 89 18.29 20.29 -7.87
N VAL A 90 18.19 19.92 -9.16
CA VAL A 90 17.17 18.98 -9.64
C VAL A 90 17.38 17.60 -9.00
N ALA A 91 18.60 17.09 -8.97
CA ALA A 91 18.91 15.80 -8.33
C ALA A 91 18.58 15.78 -6.83
N MET A 92 18.73 16.91 -6.13
CA MET A 92 18.31 17.03 -4.73
C MET A 92 16.79 16.99 -4.59
N ARG A 93 16.07 17.74 -5.44
CA ARG A 93 14.60 17.74 -5.45
C ARG A 93 14.03 16.36 -5.78
N GLU A 94 14.60 15.66 -6.76
CA GLU A 94 14.20 14.30 -7.12
C GLU A 94 14.35 13.33 -5.94
N LYS A 95 15.47 13.41 -5.21
CA LYS A 95 15.67 12.58 -4.00
C LYS A 95 14.64 12.88 -2.91
N LEU A 96 14.30 14.15 -2.71
CA LEU A 96 13.29 14.55 -1.72
C LEU A 96 11.89 14.08 -2.13
N LEU A 97 11.55 14.20 -3.41
CA LEU A 97 10.28 13.72 -3.95
C LEU A 97 10.17 12.20 -3.88
N ALA A 98 11.21 11.47 -4.25
CA ALA A 98 11.25 10.00 -4.14
C ALA A 98 11.04 9.55 -2.69
N ALA A 99 11.71 10.20 -1.72
CA ALA A 99 11.51 9.90 -0.31
C ALA A 99 10.10 10.26 0.19
N ALA A 100 9.47 11.29 -0.38
CA ALA A 100 8.09 11.64 -0.06
C ALA A 100 7.10 10.64 -0.66
N GLU A 101 7.32 10.20 -1.90
CA GLU A 101 6.51 9.18 -2.58
C GLU A 101 6.54 7.86 -1.81
N THR A 102 7.72 7.36 -1.44
CA THR A 102 7.86 6.16 -0.61
C THR A 102 7.09 6.28 0.71
N ARG A 103 7.19 7.43 1.40
CA ARG A 103 6.43 7.65 2.65
C ARG A 103 4.92 7.67 2.43
N ILE A 104 4.44 8.14 1.28
CA ILE A 104 3.02 8.13 0.94
C ILE A 104 2.58 6.69 0.66
N ASP A 105 3.35 5.93 -0.11
CA ASP A 105 3.04 4.53 -0.40
C ASP A 105 2.99 3.68 0.88
N ASP A 106 3.95 3.86 1.79
CA ASP A 106 3.97 3.20 3.09
C ASP A 106 2.70 3.51 3.89
N LYS A 107 2.29 4.79 3.93
CA LYS A 107 1.03 5.20 4.59
C LYS A 107 -0.20 4.61 3.92
N ILE A 108 -0.22 4.50 2.59
CA ILE A 108 -1.34 3.90 1.87
C ILE A 108 -1.45 2.41 2.23
N VAL A 109 -0.33 1.70 2.32
CA VAL A 109 -0.31 0.30 2.74
C VAL A 109 -0.83 0.18 4.17
N GLU A 110 -0.33 0.98 5.11
CA GLU A 110 -0.79 0.99 6.50
C GLU A 110 -2.31 1.27 6.61
N LEU A 111 -2.82 2.25 5.86
CA LEU A 111 -4.24 2.58 5.84
C LEU A 111 -5.09 1.45 5.24
N LYS A 112 -4.60 0.76 4.21
CA LYS A 112 -5.27 -0.41 3.62
C LYS A 112 -5.32 -1.56 4.62
N GLU A 113 -4.23 -1.82 5.32
CA GLU A 113 -4.19 -2.85 6.37
C GLU A 113 -5.13 -2.52 7.53
N LEU A 114 -5.16 -1.25 7.96
CA LEU A 114 -6.06 -0.82 9.02
C LEU A 114 -7.52 -0.94 8.58
N LYS A 115 -7.85 -0.53 7.36
CA LYS A 115 -9.18 -0.73 6.77
C LYS A 115 -9.55 -2.22 6.74
N ALA A 116 -8.65 -3.08 6.29
CA ALA A 116 -8.91 -4.52 6.23
C ALA A 116 -9.19 -5.11 7.63
N LYS A 117 -8.41 -4.71 8.65
CA LYS A 117 -8.63 -5.11 10.05
C LYS A 117 -9.98 -4.63 10.58
N ILE A 118 -10.34 -3.38 10.27
CA ILE A 118 -11.65 -2.81 10.66
C ILE A 118 -12.78 -3.60 9.99
N ASP A 119 -12.71 -3.82 8.68
CA ASP A 119 -13.70 -4.60 7.93
C ASP A 119 -13.82 -6.03 8.46
N GLU A 120 -12.71 -6.65 8.88
CA GLU A 120 -12.69 -7.99 9.50
C GLU A 120 -13.39 -7.99 10.86
N VAL A 121 -13.13 -6.99 11.72
CA VAL A 121 -13.80 -6.86 13.02
C VAL A 121 -15.29 -6.65 12.82
N PHE A 122 -15.71 -5.76 11.91
CA PHE A 122 -17.12 -5.54 11.61
C PHE A 122 -17.81 -6.82 11.10
N LYS A 123 -17.21 -7.53 10.14
CA LYS A 123 -17.76 -8.80 9.64
C LYS A 123 -17.85 -9.87 10.73
N THR A 124 -16.84 -9.93 11.61
CA THR A 124 -16.82 -10.91 12.69
C THR A 124 -17.90 -10.61 13.73
N GLU A 125 -18.10 -9.35 14.09
CA GLU A 125 -19.14 -8.96 15.04
C GLU A 125 -20.55 -9.09 14.42
N GLU A 126 -20.74 -8.67 13.17
CA GLU A 126 -21.99 -8.85 12.44
C GLU A 126 -22.35 -10.33 12.31
N SER A 127 -21.40 -11.19 11.89
CA SER A 127 -21.65 -12.63 11.75
C SER A 127 -21.96 -13.32 13.08
N LYS A 128 -21.32 -12.93 14.18
CA LYS A 128 -21.64 -13.46 15.52
C LYS A 128 -23.01 -13.00 16.00
N GLY A 129 -23.35 -11.73 15.80
CA GLY A 129 -24.67 -11.18 16.11
C GLY A 129 -25.76 -11.90 15.32
N ASP A 130 -25.59 -11.96 14.00
CA ASP A 130 -26.48 -12.65 13.08
C ASP A 130 -26.66 -14.13 13.41
N ALA A 131 -25.59 -14.85 13.76
CA ALA A 131 -25.69 -16.27 14.09
C ALA A 131 -26.54 -16.50 15.35
N LYS A 132 -26.37 -15.67 16.37
CA LYS A 132 -27.18 -15.72 17.60
C LYS A 132 -28.65 -15.39 17.30
N PHE A 133 -28.89 -14.32 16.55
CA PHE A 133 -30.25 -13.92 16.15
C PHE A 133 -30.93 -14.98 15.27
N LYS A 134 -30.24 -15.52 14.26
CA LYS A 134 -30.75 -16.61 13.43
C LYS A 134 -31.09 -17.85 14.26
N SER A 135 -30.32 -18.15 15.30
CA SER A 135 -30.66 -19.23 16.22
C SER A 135 -31.95 -18.96 16.99
N LEU A 136 -32.16 -17.72 17.48
CA LEU A 136 -33.39 -17.33 18.16
C LEU A 136 -34.60 -17.41 17.23
N VAL A 137 -34.50 -16.84 16.02
CA VAL A 137 -35.54 -16.91 14.99
C VAL A 137 -35.92 -18.37 14.72
N LYS A 138 -34.94 -19.26 14.53
CA LYS A 138 -35.19 -20.70 14.30
C LYS A 138 -35.94 -21.38 15.44
N VAL A 139 -35.70 -21.00 16.69
CA VAL A 139 -36.44 -21.57 17.83
C VAL A 139 -37.93 -21.22 17.72
N TYR A 140 -38.25 -19.97 17.42
CA TYR A 140 -39.64 -19.53 17.27
C TYR A 140 -40.30 -20.02 15.98
N GLU A 141 -39.57 -20.14 14.88
CA GLU A 141 -40.10 -20.71 13.62
C GLU A 141 -40.49 -22.20 13.73
N ASN A 142 -39.80 -22.93 14.60
CA ASN A 142 -40.08 -24.35 14.88
C ASN A 142 -41.13 -24.54 15.98
N MET A 143 -41.50 -23.47 16.68
CA MET A 143 -42.58 -23.48 17.68
C MET A 143 -43.95 -23.46 16.99
N LYS A 144 -45.00 -23.85 17.72
CA LYS A 144 -46.38 -23.74 17.22
C LYS A 144 -46.73 -22.26 17.02
N PRO A 145 -47.39 -21.86 15.92
CA PRO A 145 -47.68 -20.46 15.64
C PRO A 145 -48.46 -19.74 16.75
N LYS A 146 -49.39 -20.45 17.40
CA LYS A 146 -50.18 -19.93 18.52
C LYS A 146 -49.34 -19.65 19.78
N ASP A 147 -48.37 -20.52 20.07
CA ASP A 147 -47.49 -20.35 21.23
C ASP A 147 -46.49 -19.21 20.98
N ALA A 148 -45.97 -19.10 19.75
CA ALA A 148 -45.10 -18.00 19.34
C ALA A 148 -45.83 -16.64 19.36
N ALA A 149 -47.09 -16.59 18.88
CA ALA A 149 -47.90 -15.38 18.90
C ALA A 149 -48.11 -14.84 20.33
N ALA A 150 -48.42 -15.72 21.29
CA ALA A 150 -48.58 -15.33 22.69
C ALA A 150 -47.31 -14.71 23.30
N VAL A 151 -46.12 -15.16 22.88
CA VAL A 151 -44.85 -14.58 23.32
C VAL A 151 -44.60 -13.23 22.64
N PHE A 152 -44.88 -13.12 21.33
CA PHE A 152 -44.67 -11.88 20.56
C PHE A 152 -45.60 -10.74 20.97
N GLU A 153 -46.80 -11.05 21.45
CA GLU A 153 -47.72 -10.05 22.02
C GLU A 153 -47.16 -9.37 23.26
N GLN A 154 -46.33 -10.07 24.04
CA GLN A 154 -45.73 -9.57 25.27
C GLN A 154 -44.33 -8.96 25.05
N LEU A 155 -43.77 -9.12 23.85
CA LEU A 155 -42.44 -8.65 23.51
C LEU A 155 -42.45 -7.15 23.19
N ASP A 156 -41.34 -6.50 23.49
CA ASP A 156 -41.09 -5.12 23.09
C ASP A 156 -41.15 -4.96 21.57
N MET A 157 -41.69 -3.82 21.10
CA MET A 157 -41.92 -3.60 19.68
C MET A 157 -40.62 -3.61 18.86
N THR A 158 -39.55 -2.99 19.37
CA THR A 158 -38.28 -2.89 18.64
C THR A 158 -37.64 -4.27 18.45
N VAL A 159 -37.63 -5.09 19.51
CA VAL A 159 -37.09 -6.47 19.43
C VAL A 159 -37.94 -7.37 18.54
N LEU A 160 -39.27 -7.16 18.57
CA LEU A 160 -40.19 -7.91 17.72
C LEU A 160 -39.92 -7.64 16.24
N LEU A 161 -39.86 -6.37 15.81
CA LEU A 161 -39.61 -6.00 14.41
C LEU A 161 -38.29 -6.58 13.90
N GLU A 162 -37.23 -6.49 14.71
CA GLU A 162 -35.91 -7.03 14.36
C GLU A 162 -35.95 -8.56 14.13
N LEU A 163 -36.77 -9.27 14.90
CA LEU A 163 -36.93 -10.72 14.81
C LEU A 163 -37.80 -11.13 13.61
N LEU A 164 -38.84 -10.35 13.31
CA LEU A 164 -39.76 -10.61 12.19
C LEU A 164 -39.09 -10.30 10.83
N ASP A 165 -38.25 -9.28 10.74
CA ASP A 165 -37.50 -8.93 9.50
C ASP A 165 -36.58 -10.07 9.04
N ARG A 166 -36.06 -10.86 9.99
CA ARG A 166 -35.15 -12.00 9.71
C ARG A 166 -35.87 -13.35 9.62
N MET A 167 -37.19 -13.38 9.77
CA MET A 167 -38.00 -14.60 9.78
C MET A 167 -38.52 -14.96 8.39
N ASN A 168 -38.80 -16.25 8.14
CA ASN A 168 -39.47 -16.68 6.93
C ASN A 168 -40.90 -16.12 6.84
N GLU A 169 -41.22 -15.45 5.74
CA GLU A 169 -42.53 -14.83 5.46
C GLU A 169 -43.72 -15.78 5.68
N ARG A 170 -43.59 -17.07 5.33
CA ARG A 170 -44.66 -18.06 5.52
C ARG A 170 -44.93 -18.34 6.99
N LYS A 171 -43.87 -18.41 7.80
CA LYS A 171 -43.97 -18.63 9.25
C LYS A 171 -44.52 -17.39 9.94
N LEU A 172 -44.03 -16.21 9.52
CA LEU A 172 -44.52 -14.92 9.95
C LEU A 172 -46.04 -14.80 9.75
N ALA A 173 -46.54 -15.09 8.53
CA ALA A 173 -47.97 -15.03 8.23
C ALA A 173 -48.81 -15.94 9.15
N ALA A 174 -48.32 -17.15 9.45
CA ALA A 174 -49.00 -18.08 10.35
C ALA A 174 -49.03 -17.59 11.81
N ILE A 175 -47.98 -16.88 12.25
CA ILE A 175 -47.89 -16.30 13.60
C ILE A 175 -48.79 -15.07 13.71
N LEU A 176 -48.76 -14.16 12.74
CA LEU A 176 -49.65 -12.98 12.69
C LEU A 176 -51.13 -13.38 12.67
N ALA A 177 -51.48 -14.47 11.96
CA ALA A 177 -52.85 -15.00 11.95
C ALA A 177 -53.31 -15.57 13.29
N ALA A 178 -52.38 -15.96 14.17
CA ALA A 178 -52.67 -16.49 15.50
C ALA A 178 -52.57 -15.45 16.61
N MET A 179 -52.25 -14.19 16.26
CA MET A 179 -52.06 -13.07 17.16
C MET A 179 -53.36 -12.25 17.35
N ASP A 180 -53.42 -11.44 18.40
CA ASP A 180 -54.44 -10.42 18.56
C ASP A 180 -54.47 -9.47 17.34
N PRO A 181 -55.66 -9.20 16.74
CA PRO A 181 -55.77 -8.36 15.55
C PRO A 181 -55.21 -6.94 15.72
N ALA A 182 -55.35 -6.34 16.91
CA ALA A 182 -54.83 -4.99 17.15
C ALA A 182 -53.31 -4.99 17.20
N ARG A 183 -52.71 -6.02 17.81
CA ARG A 183 -51.24 -6.18 17.84
C ARG A 183 -50.68 -6.46 16.45
N ALA A 184 -51.30 -7.36 15.69
CA ALA A 184 -50.87 -7.68 14.32
C ALA A 184 -50.92 -6.46 13.39
N GLN A 185 -51.96 -5.62 13.52
CA GLN A 185 -52.06 -4.37 12.78
C GLN A 185 -50.90 -3.41 13.13
N ALA A 186 -50.64 -3.21 14.43
CA ALA A 186 -49.56 -2.32 14.87
C ALA A 186 -48.20 -2.74 14.31
N VAL A 187 -47.87 -4.02 14.39
CA VAL A 187 -46.61 -4.57 13.86
C VAL A 187 -46.50 -4.37 12.35
N THR A 188 -47.59 -4.56 11.60
CA THR A 188 -47.59 -4.41 10.14
C THR A 188 -47.36 -2.96 9.72
N VAL A 189 -47.92 -2.00 10.47
CA VAL A 189 -47.70 -0.57 10.22
C VAL A 189 -46.24 -0.20 10.45
N GLU A 190 -45.67 -0.61 11.59
CA GLU A 190 -44.27 -0.32 11.93
C GLU A 190 -43.28 -0.97 10.94
N LEU A 191 -43.56 -2.21 10.49
CA LEU A 191 -42.74 -2.88 9.49
C LEU A 191 -42.80 -2.17 8.14
N ALA A 192 -43.93 -1.55 7.79
CA ALA A 192 -44.04 -0.75 6.56
C ALA A 192 -43.25 0.56 6.66
N THR A 193 -43.27 1.24 7.82
CA THR A 193 -42.57 2.50 8.02
C THR A 193 -41.05 2.33 8.07
N GLU A 194 -40.52 1.29 8.74
CA GLU A 194 -39.07 1.01 8.72
C GLU A 194 -38.55 0.71 7.32
N ASN A 195 -39.35 0.02 6.50
CA ASN A 195 -38.99 -0.24 5.12
C ASN A 195 -38.93 1.05 4.29
N GLU A 196 -39.86 1.98 4.51
CA GLU A 196 -39.85 3.29 3.83
C GLU A 196 -38.63 4.14 4.25
N ASP A 197 -38.31 4.18 5.54
CA ASP A 197 -37.11 4.85 6.05
C ASP A 197 -35.83 4.27 5.44
N ARG A 198 -35.71 2.94 5.36
CA ARG A 198 -34.55 2.27 4.72
C ARG A 198 -34.45 2.56 3.23
N LEU A 199 -35.58 2.62 2.52
CA LEU A 199 -35.62 2.97 1.09
C LEU A 199 -35.22 4.43 0.85
N SER A 200 -35.51 5.32 1.79
CA SER A 200 -35.10 6.73 1.74
C SER A 200 -33.63 6.96 2.16
N ALA A 201 -33.09 6.08 3.01
CA ALA A 201 -31.76 6.19 3.60
C ALA A 201 -30.61 5.64 2.73
N VAL A 202 -30.82 5.36 1.43
CA VAL A 202 -29.71 5.01 0.53
C VAL A 202 -28.69 6.16 0.55
N PRO A 203 -27.48 5.96 1.12
CA PRO A 203 -26.50 7.01 1.18
C PRO A 203 -25.98 7.22 -0.25
N MET A 204 -26.38 8.32 -0.87
CA MET A 204 -25.61 8.87 -1.99
C MET A 204 -24.17 9.00 -1.51
N PRO A 205 -23.15 8.52 -2.25
CA PRO A 205 -21.77 8.83 -1.90
C PRO A 205 -21.68 10.35 -1.81
N SER A 206 -21.37 10.86 -0.62
CA SER A 206 -21.12 12.28 -0.43
C SER A 206 -20.14 12.69 -1.52
N ALA A 207 -20.58 13.55 -2.44
CA ALA A 207 -19.71 14.08 -3.46
C ALA A 207 -18.43 14.57 -2.77
N PRO A 208 -17.23 14.27 -3.30
CA PRO A 208 -16.01 14.80 -2.72
C PRO A 208 -16.20 16.31 -2.60
N ALA A 209 -15.90 16.85 -1.41
CA ALA A 209 -15.99 18.28 -1.13
C ALA A 209 -15.39 19.05 -2.33
N PRO A 210 -16.07 20.10 -2.84
CA PRO A 210 -15.51 20.85 -3.95
C PRO A 210 -14.13 21.32 -3.53
N LEU A 211 -13.11 20.88 -4.28
CA LEU A 211 -11.74 21.33 -4.12
C LEU A 211 -11.80 22.86 -4.16
N GLY A 212 -11.48 23.49 -3.02
CA GLY A 212 -11.45 24.94 -2.90
C GLY A 212 -10.45 25.51 -3.90
N LEU A 213 -10.95 26.05 -5.01
CA LEU A 213 -10.17 26.80 -5.99
C LEU A 213 -10.03 28.28 -5.58
N GLU A 214 -10.30 28.61 -4.32
CA GLU A 214 -10.35 29.99 -3.80
C GLU A 214 -9.06 30.48 -3.11
N GLU A 215 -7.97 29.71 -3.15
CA GLU A 215 -6.69 30.09 -2.49
C GLU A 215 -5.52 30.31 -3.47
N LEU A 216 -5.79 30.77 -4.70
CA LEU A 216 -4.75 31.41 -5.50
C LEU A 216 -4.65 32.89 -5.11
N GLU A 217 -3.92 33.17 -4.03
CA GLU A 217 -3.46 34.54 -3.74
C GLU A 217 -2.66 35.06 -4.96
N PRO A 218 -2.95 36.27 -5.47
CA PRO A 218 -2.16 36.84 -6.55
C PRO A 218 -0.79 37.25 -5.98
N ILE A 219 0.27 36.58 -6.46
CA ILE A 219 1.65 37.00 -6.23
C ILE A 219 1.81 38.39 -6.87
N LEU A 220 1.77 39.44 -6.03
CA LEU A 220 2.11 40.79 -6.45
C LEU A 220 3.57 40.81 -6.93
N PRO A 221 3.89 41.36 -8.11
CA PRO A 221 5.28 41.52 -8.51
C PRO A 221 5.97 42.51 -7.56
N GLY A 222 6.99 42.02 -6.87
CA GLY A 222 7.85 42.79 -5.99
C GLY A 222 8.48 43.98 -6.72
N ASN A 223 8.38 45.12 -6.06
CA ASN A 223 8.96 46.41 -6.39
C ASN A 223 10.44 46.28 -6.78
N ALA A 224 10.77 46.66 -8.02
CA ALA A 224 12.14 46.91 -8.43
C ALA A 224 12.53 48.32 -7.94
N GLY A 225 13.37 48.34 -6.90
CA GLY A 225 14.18 49.50 -6.52
C GLY A 225 15.64 49.24 -6.86
#